data_AF-A0A432VQ15-F1
#
_entry.id   AF-A0A432VQ15-F1
#
_cell.length_a   1.000
_cell.length_b   1.000
_cell.length_c   1.000
_cell.angle_alpha   90.00
_cell.angle_beta   90.00
_cell.angle_gamma   90.00
#
_symmetry.space_group_name_H-M   'P 1'
#
loop_
_entity.id
_entity.type
_entity.pdbx_description
1 polymer ?
#
loop_
_entity_poly.entity_id
_entity_poly.type
_entity_poly.pdbx_seq_one_letter_code
_entity_poly.pdbx_strand_id
1 'polypeptide(L)'
;MYRISTAITAILLSVGLAFPAAANDEPITLRHAIIDYRDGNYESAYEQMLKYLPLGSPDAAYYLGVFSIEELGTDYDPVKSVGYLRAAKAWRHEGAEDLLVQIEPHLSAEELAAAEAFYTKLQDELIVARSAGWLERRDRESRPARRRAQPEYPPHYGRQGMQTWVNIVQVVGKRGQVLASTVLNEPMTDFTRNYRRVEPQWRYTAGDQIQYTRVILDYRIDLNTAEDLKAIQAAFDRVLPLAEAGVPEQQMFLGGLAMTRDRNNEPYPMLADYRPWVWYDRAARGGYPPAQHFMALNFYSQTWAQYLIDQGDLTVMTFHGAQLYDLAADEAARARGLQLLEQAAAAGDERAVAILADISS
;
A
#
# COMPACT_ATOMS: atom_id res chain seq x y z
N MET A 1 0.93 38.62 -22.00
CA MET A 1 0.99 37.24 -21.49
C MET A 1 1.16 36.32 -22.67
N TYR A 2 2.36 35.78 -22.87
CA TYR A 2 2.57 34.68 -23.80
C TYR A 2 1.98 33.44 -23.12
N ARG A 3 0.85 32.93 -23.64
CA ARG A 3 0.37 31.59 -23.25
C ARG A 3 1.43 30.61 -23.73
N ILE A 4 2.08 29.94 -22.79
CA ILE A 4 2.97 28.82 -23.07
C ILE A 4 2.06 27.66 -23.49
N SER A 5 1.61 27.66 -24.76
CA SER A 5 1.06 26.45 -25.38
C SER A 5 2.24 25.56 -25.79
N THR A 6 3.05 25.13 -24.83
CA THR A 6 3.70 23.84 -25.00
C THR A 6 2.57 22.84 -24.93
N ALA A 7 2.35 22.11 -26.02
CA ALA A 7 1.75 20.80 -25.92
C ALA A 7 2.71 19.97 -25.05
N ILE A 8 2.64 20.16 -23.73
CA ILE A 8 3.14 19.18 -22.77
C ILE A 8 2.33 17.98 -23.16
N THR A 9 2.99 17.06 -23.86
CA THR A 9 2.40 15.77 -24.16
C THR A 9 2.43 15.06 -22.83
N ALA A 10 1.54 15.47 -21.91
CA ALA A 10 1.06 14.59 -20.86
C ALA A 10 0.72 13.34 -21.64
N ILE A 11 1.48 12.28 -21.40
CA ILE A 11 1.22 11.00 -22.01
C ILE A 11 -0.20 10.67 -21.56
N LEU A 12 -1.17 11.00 -22.41
CA LEU A 12 -2.52 10.53 -22.38
C LEU A 12 -2.33 9.04 -22.61
N LEU A 13 -2.06 8.33 -21.52
CA LEU A 13 -2.08 6.90 -21.45
C LEU A 13 -3.54 6.53 -21.74
N SER A 14 -3.86 6.46 -23.03
CA SER A 14 -5.04 5.83 -23.58
C SER A 14 -4.89 4.32 -23.38
N VAL A 15 -4.69 3.89 -22.14
CA VAL A 15 -4.81 2.50 -21.76
C VAL A 15 -6.29 2.25 -21.77
N GLY A 16 -6.73 1.41 -22.70
CA GLY A 16 -8.10 0.90 -22.76
C GLY A 16 -8.36 0.05 -21.51
N LEU A 17 -8.66 0.71 -20.40
CA LEU A 17 -8.89 0.08 -19.12
C LEU A 17 -10.36 -0.18 -18.96
N ALA A 18 -10.73 -1.43 -19.22
CA ALA A 18 -11.95 -1.98 -18.67
C ALA A 18 -11.75 -2.16 -17.16
N PHE A 19 -11.91 -1.08 -16.40
CA PHE A 19 -12.18 -1.19 -14.97
C PHE A 19 -13.60 -1.73 -14.82
N PRO A 20 -13.86 -2.72 -13.94
CA PRO A 20 -15.23 -2.96 -13.50
C PRO A 20 -15.78 -1.66 -12.90
N ALA A 21 -17.06 -1.38 -13.13
CA ALA A 21 -17.72 -0.24 -12.50
C ALA A 21 -17.50 -0.33 -10.98
N ALA A 22 -17.04 0.75 -10.36
CA ALA A 22 -16.86 0.82 -8.92
C ALA A 22 -18.18 0.48 -8.24
N ALA A 23 -18.16 -0.40 -7.25
CA ALA A 23 -19.33 -0.67 -6.43
C ALA A 23 -19.63 0.58 -5.57
N ASN A 24 -20.90 0.88 -5.30
CA ASN A 24 -21.32 2.10 -4.60
C ASN A 24 -20.75 2.25 -3.17
N ASP A 25 -20.17 1.19 -2.59
CA ASP A 25 -19.61 1.16 -1.23
C ASP A 25 -18.08 1.00 -1.21
N GLU A 26 -17.40 1.11 -2.36
CA GLU A 26 -15.94 0.98 -2.42
C GLU A 26 -15.26 2.25 -1.87
N PRO A 27 -14.19 2.11 -1.05
CA PRO A 27 -13.41 3.27 -0.62
C PRO A 27 -12.96 4.11 -1.82
N ILE A 28 -13.19 5.41 -1.77
CA ILE A 28 -12.70 6.33 -2.79
C ILE A 28 -11.18 6.37 -2.68
N THR A 29 -10.51 5.78 -3.67
CA THR A 29 -9.05 5.82 -3.86
C THR A 29 -8.65 6.72 -5.04
N LEU A 30 -7.36 6.96 -5.21
CA LEU A 30 -6.79 7.73 -6.32
C LEU A 30 -7.25 7.24 -7.71
N ARG A 31 -7.59 5.95 -7.83
CA ARG A 31 -8.18 5.38 -9.04
C ARG A 31 -9.43 6.13 -9.51
N HIS A 32 -10.30 6.56 -8.60
CA HIS A 32 -11.52 7.28 -8.95
C HIS A 32 -11.20 8.66 -9.54
N ALA A 33 -10.22 9.36 -8.97
CA ALA A 33 -9.73 10.63 -9.50
C ALA A 33 -9.11 10.46 -10.91
N ILE A 34 -8.37 9.36 -11.14
CA ILE A 34 -7.79 9.02 -12.44
C ILE A 34 -8.89 8.69 -13.47
N ILE A 35 -9.94 7.99 -13.07
CA ILE A 35 -11.11 7.72 -13.93
C ILE A 35 -11.79 9.03 -14.33
N ASP A 36 -12.03 9.94 -13.39
CA ASP A 36 -12.62 11.24 -13.70
C ASP A 36 -11.74 12.08 -14.62
N TYR A 37 -10.42 12.07 -14.41
CA TYR A 37 -9.47 12.72 -15.32
C TYR A 37 -9.57 12.15 -16.74
N ARG A 38 -9.59 10.82 -16.87
CA ARG A 38 -9.72 10.13 -18.17
C ARG A 38 -11.04 10.47 -18.86
N ASP A 39 -12.12 10.57 -18.09
CA ASP A 39 -13.47 10.82 -18.61
C ASP A 39 -13.73 12.31 -18.88
N GLY A 40 -12.75 13.19 -18.63
CA GLY A 40 -12.82 14.64 -18.87
C GLY A 40 -13.51 15.42 -17.75
N ASN A 41 -13.82 14.77 -16.63
CA ASN A 41 -14.43 15.37 -15.43
C ASN A 41 -13.34 16.06 -14.59
N TYR A 42 -12.61 17.01 -15.15
CA TYR A 42 -11.39 17.55 -14.56
C TYR A 42 -11.59 18.25 -13.21
N GLU A 43 -12.71 18.93 -13.00
CA GLU A 43 -13.03 19.56 -11.70
C GLU A 43 -13.19 18.49 -10.60
N SER A 44 -13.96 17.43 -10.87
CA SER A 44 -14.10 16.28 -9.95
C SER A 44 -12.76 15.58 -9.71
N ALA A 45 -11.96 15.39 -10.76
CA ALA A 45 -10.63 14.80 -10.64
C ALA A 45 -9.73 15.65 -9.74
N TYR A 46 -9.69 16.98 -9.96
CA TYR A 46 -8.90 17.92 -9.16
C TYR A 46 -9.28 17.84 -7.68
N GLU A 47 -10.58 17.93 -7.37
CA GLU A 47 -11.07 17.86 -5.99
C GLU A 47 -10.74 16.53 -5.30
N GLN A 48 -10.80 15.42 -6.03
CA GLN A 48 -10.44 14.11 -5.48
C GLN A 48 -8.93 13.96 -5.28
N MET A 49 -8.09 14.45 -6.20
CA MET A 49 -6.63 14.40 -6.08
C MET A 49 -6.14 15.12 -4.82
N LEU A 50 -6.75 16.28 -4.49
CA LEU A 50 -6.42 17.04 -3.27
C LEU A 50 -6.51 16.21 -2.00
N LYS A 51 -7.43 15.24 -1.92
CA LYS A 51 -7.63 14.39 -0.73
C LYS A 51 -6.41 13.52 -0.39
N TYR A 52 -5.54 13.26 -1.36
CA TYR A 52 -4.36 12.41 -1.18
C TYR A 52 -3.05 13.18 -0.97
N LEU A 53 -3.09 14.52 -1.03
CA LEU A 53 -1.94 15.36 -0.69
C LEU A 53 -1.52 15.24 0.77
N PRO A 54 -2.44 15.23 1.77
CA PRO A 54 -2.04 15.03 3.17
C PRO A 54 -1.35 13.68 3.41
N LEU A 55 -1.67 12.67 2.59
CA LEU A 55 -0.98 11.37 2.61
C LEU A 55 0.38 11.42 1.89
N GLY A 56 0.75 12.52 1.24
CA GLY A 56 1.97 12.70 0.48
C GLY A 56 1.98 11.90 -0.82
N SER A 57 0.84 11.70 -1.47
CA SER A 57 0.77 10.95 -2.72
C SER A 57 1.61 11.63 -3.82
N PRO A 58 2.67 10.98 -4.34
CA PRO A 58 3.47 11.53 -5.43
C PRO A 58 2.64 11.70 -6.72
N ASP A 59 1.69 10.80 -6.93
CA ASP A 59 0.83 10.78 -8.11
C ASP A 59 -0.20 11.91 -8.07
N ALA A 60 -0.86 12.11 -6.93
CA ALA A 60 -1.80 13.21 -6.78
C ALA A 60 -1.10 14.56 -6.95
N ALA A 61 0.09 14.72 -6.35
CA ALA A 61 0.90 15.93 -6.53
C ALA A 61 1.29 16.14 -8.00
N TYR A 62 1.69 15.08 -8.70
CA TYR A 62 2.01 15.18 -10.13
C TYR A 62 0.79 15.64 -10.96
N TYR A 63 -0.36 14.98 -10.78
CA TYR A 63 -1.59 15.35 -11.49
C TYR A 63 -2.05 16.78 -11.18
N LEU A 64 -2.00 17.20 -9.91
CA LEU A 64 -2.37 18.58 -9.53
C LEU A 64 -1.40 19.62 -10.12
N GLY A 65 -0.13 19.25 -10.25
CA GLY A 65 0.87 20.02 -10.98
C GLY A 65 0.47 20.25 -12.43
N VAL A 66 0.07 19.16 -13.12
CA VAL A 66 -0.43 19.19 -14.49
C VAL A 66 -1.74 20.00 -14.60
N PHE A 67 -2.69 19.79 -13.69
CA PHE A 67 -3.98 20.49 -13.72
C PHE A 67 -3.80 22.00 -13.62
N SER A 68 -2.85 22.45 -12.79
CA SER A 68 -2.59 23.87 -12.57
C SER A 68 -1.90 24.55 -13.75
N ILE A 69 -1.15 23.83 -14.60
CA ILE A 69 -0.49 24.43 -15.77
C ILE A 69 -1.33 24.34 -17.05
N GLU A 70 -2.19 23.31 -17.15
CA GLU A 70 -3.03 23.04 -18.33
C GLU A 70 -4.48 23.55 -18.20
N GLU A 71 -4.83 24.29 -17.15
CA GLU A 71 -6.19 24.78 -16.87
C GLU A 71 -7.25 23.65 -16.79
N LEU A 72 -6.86 22.47 -16.29
CA LEU A 72 -7.74 21.30 -16.21
C LEU A 72 -8.51 21.28 -14.89
N GLY A 73 -9.74 21.79 -14.91
CA GLY A 73 -10.61 21.82 -13.73
C GLY A 73 -10.19 22.83 -12.65
N THR A 74 -9.21 23.67 -12.95
CA THR A 74 -8.70 24.77 -12.11
C THR A 74 -8.16 25.89 -13.00
N ASP A 75 -8.02 27.09 -12.45
CA ASP A 75 -7.35 28.21 -13.14
C ASP A 75 -5.85 27.94 -13.33
N TYR A 76 -5.27 28.57 -14.37
CA TYR A 76 -3.83 28.58 -14.62
C TYR A 76 -3.07 29.20 -13.44
N ASP A 77 -2.19 28.39 -12.84
CA ASP A 77 -1.38 28.78 -11.68
C ASP A 77 0.00 28.09 -11.76
N PRO A 78 1.00 28.73 -12.40
CA PRO A 78 2.32 28.14 -12.57
C PRO A 78 3.08 28.02 -11.24
N VAL A 79 2.76 28.85 -10.24
CA VAL A 79 3.34 28.78 -8.90
C VAL A 79 2.87 27.52 -8.18
N LYS A 80 1.56 27.23 -8.18
CA LYS A 80 1.04 25.96 -7.66
C LYS A 80 1.53 24.77 -8.45
N SER A 81 1.59 24.87 -9.77
CA SER A 81 2.10 23.79 -10.63
C SER A 81 3.51 23.37 -10.20
N VAL A 82 4.44 24.32 -10.12
CA VAL A 82 5.82 24.05 -9.71
C VAL A 82 5.88 23.53 -8.27
N GLY A 83 5.13 24.09 -7.33
CA GLY A 83 5.15 23.60 -5.94
C GLY A 83 4.62 22.17 -5.80
N TYR A 84 3.56 21.81 -6.52
CA TYR A 84 3.06 20.44 -6.59
C TYR A 84 4.06 19.50 -7.27
N LEU A 85 4.69 19.90 -8.37
CA LEU A 85 5.68 19.07 -9.07
C LEU A 85 6.96 18.88 -8.24
N ARG A 86 7.39 19.89 -7.48
CA ARG A 86 8.47 19.76 -6.49
C ARG A 86 8.11 18.75 -5.41
N ALA A 87 6.86 18.80 -4.91
CA ALA A 87 6.36 17.79 -3.99
C ALA A 87 6.39 16.39 -4.62
N ALA A 88 5.86 16.23 -5.83
CA ALA A 88 5.86 14.97 -6.56
C ALA A 88 7.28 14.41 -6.74
N LYS A 89 8.24 15.24 -7.16
CA LYS A 89 9.67 14.87 -7.28
C LYS A 89 10.24 14.42 -5.94
N ALA A 90 10.08 15.22 -4.88
CA ALA A 90 10.56 14.90 -3.54
C ALA A 90 9.92 13.61 -2.99
N TRP A 91 8.69 13.33 -3.43
CA TRP A 91 7.90 12.15 -3.10
C TRP A 91 8.13 10.97 -4.05
N ARG A 92 9.12 11.10 -4.95
CA ARG A 92 9.64 10.08 -5.88
C ARG A 92 8.70 9.75 -7.04
N HIS A 93 7.97 10.73 -7.56
CA HIS A 93 7.34 10.62 -8.87
C HIS A 93 8.39 10.74 -9.99
N GLU A 94 8.46 9.77 -10.88
CA GLU A 94 9.53 9.67 -11.89
C GLU A 94 9.43 10.75 -12.97
N GLY A 95 8.21 11.13 -13.39
CA GLY A 95 8.00 12.15 -14.43
C GLY A 95 7.99 13.61 -13.96
N ALA A 96 8.13 13.87 -12.65
CA ALA A 96 7.96 15.24 -12.12
C ALA A 96 9.13 16.16 -12.50
N GLU A 97 10.35 15.63 -12.56
CA GLU A 97 11.54 16.43 -12.91
C GLU A 97 11.48 16.96 -14.34
N ASP A 98 11.04 16.13 -15.28
CA ASP A 98 10.97 16.51 -16.70
C ASP A 98 10.01 17.69 -16.93
N LEU A 99 8.92 17.77 -16.15
CA LEU A 99 8.00 18.92 -16.19
C LEU A 99 8.59 20.16 -15.50
N LEU A 100 9.29 20.00 -14.37
CA LEU A 100 9.96 21.12 -13.70
C LEU A 100 10.98 21.79 -14.62
N VAL A 101 11.81 21.01 -15.32
CA VAL A 101 12.80 21.51 -16.28
C VAL A 101 12.17 22.33 -17.41
N GLN A 102 10.94 21.98 -17.81
CA GLN A 102 10.20 22.71 -18.84
C GLN A 102 9.57 24.00 -18.31
N ILE A 103 9.04 23.99 -17.08
CA ILE A 103 8.24 25.09 -16.55
C ILE A 103 9.13 26.15 -15.87
N GLU A 104 10.03 25.73 -14.97
CA GLU A 104 10.81 26.65 -14.11
C GLU A 104 11.59 27.75 -14.85
N PRO A 105 12.20 27.51 -16.04
CA PRO A 105 12.91 28.57 -16.77
C PRO A 105 12.03 29.74 -17.23
N HIS A 106 10.71 29.59 -17.21
CA HIS A 106 9.76 30.61 -17.62
C HIS A 106 9.20 31.44 -16.46
N LEU A 107 9.53 31.09 -15.22
CA LEU A 107 9.06 31.78 -14.02
C LEU A 107 10.09 32.83 -13.56
N SER A 108 9.58 33.89 -12.95
CA SER A 108 10.40 34.89 -12.25
C SER A 108 10.96 34.32 -10.94
N ALA A 109 11.98 34.98 -10.39
CA ALA A 109 12.54 34.62 -9.08
C ALA A 109 11.50 34.72 -7.95
N GLU A 110 10.56 35.67 -8.03
CA GLU A 110 9.48 35.83 -7.06
C GLU A 110 8.48 34.66 -7.13
N GLU A 111 8.11 34.24 -8.34
CA GLU A 111 7.23 33.07 -8.55
C GLU A 111 7.90 31.77 -8.09
N LEU A 112 9.20 31.59 -8.36
CA LEU A 112 9.95 30.41 -7.89
C LEU A 112 10.08 30.37 -6.35
N ALA A 113 10.22 31.53 -5.71
CA ALA A 113 10.22 31.64 -4.26
C ALA A 113 8.84 31.36 -3.66
N ALA A 114 7.77 31.85 -4.30
CA ALA A 114 6.40 31.54 -3.91
C ALA A 114 6.07 30.04 -4.06
N ALA A 115 6.55 29.41 -5.13
CA ALA A 115 6.38 27.98 -5.36
C ALA A 115 7.11 27.15 -4.30
N GLU A 116 8.28 27.61 -3.86
CA GLU A 116 9.01 26.98 -2.75
C GLU A 116 8.26 27.08 -1.43
N ALA A 117 7.73 28.26 -1.11
CA ALA A 117 6.90 28.44 0.08
C ALA A 117 5.64 27.57 0.05
N PHE A 118 5.01 27.42 -1.11
CA PHE A 118 3.87 26.51 -1.30
C PHE A 118 4.28 25.05 -1.11
N TYR A 119 5.41 24.63 -1.66
CA TYR A 119 5.95 23.28 -1.45
C TYR A 119 6.24 23.00 0.04
N THR A 120 6.89 23.94 0.76
CA THR A 120 7.13 23.78 2.21
C THR A 120 5.82 23.60 2.97
N LYS A 121 4.79 24.38 2.64
CA LYS A 121 3.46 24.23 3.24
C LYS A 121 2.89 22.82 3.01
N LEU A 122 3.01 22.26 1.80
CA LEU A 122 2.56 20.89 1.51
C LEU A 122 3.31 19.85 2.35
N GLN A 123 4.59 20.08 2.67
CA GLN A 123 5.35 19.19 3.55
C GLN A 123 4.84 19.25 5.00
N ASP A 124 4.51 20.44 5.49
CA ASP A 124 4.01 20.66 6.84
C ASP A 124 2.59 20.10 7.05
N GLU A 125 1.80 20.01 5.99
CA GLU A 125 0.42 19.47 6.01
C GLU A 125 0.35 17.93 5.90
N LEU A 126 1.50 17.24 5.81
CA LEU A 126 1.51 15.78 5.75
C LEU A 126 1.03 15.15 7.07
N ILE A 127 -0.03 14.35 6.99
CA ILE A 127 -0.54 13.58 8.14
C ILE A 127 0.20 12.24 8.29
N VAL A 128 0.75 11.71 7.20
CA VAL A 128 1.64 10.53 7.22
C VAL A 128 3.05 10.96 6.86
N ALA A 129 3.87 11.19 7.88
CA ALA A 129 5.26 11.57 7.71
C ALA A 129 6.03 10.57 6.82
N ARG A 130 6.90 11.10 5.96
CA ARG A 130 7.70 10.29 5.03
C ARG A 130 8.96 9.70 5.66
N SER A 131 9.41 10.25 6.79
CA SER A 131 10.43 9.62 7.61
C SER A 131 9.82 8.36 8.21
N ALA A 132 10.20 7.21 7.66
CA ALA A 132 9.70 5.94 8.12
C ALA A 132 10.27 5.65 9.52
N GLY A 133 9.50 5.97 10.56
CA GLY A 133 9.67 5.38 11.87
C GLY A 133 9.34 3.90 11.72
N TRP A 134 10.36 3.07 11.54
CA TRP A 134 10.21 1.62 11.57
C TRP A 134 10.23 1.17 13.02
N LEU A 135 9.43 0.16 13.37
CA LEU A 135 9.55 -0.45 14.68
C LEU A 135 10.95 -1.05 14.87
N GLU A 136 11.64 -0.63 15.92
CA GLU A 136 12.83 -1.33 16.42
C GLU A 136 12.39 -2.65 17.07
N ARG A 137 12.87 -3.77 16.51
CA ARG A 137 12.42 -5.11 16.89
C ARG A 137 13.52 -5.87 17.60
N ARG A 138 13.11 -6.69 18.56
CA ARG A 138 13.94 -7.79 19.06
C ARG A 138 13.99 -8.89 18.00
N ASP A 139 15.15 -9.52 17.88
CA ASP A 139 15.23 -10.77 17.14
C ASP A 139 14.44 -11.84 17.90
N ARG A 140 13.48 -12.45 17.21
CA ARG A 140 12.66 -13.52 17.75
C ARG A 140 12.55 -14.64 16.74
N GLU A 141 12.96 -15.83 17.16
CA GLU A 141 12.80 -17.03 16.33
C GLU A 141 11.33 -17.33 16.11
N SER A 142 10.98 -17.62 14.85
CA SER A 142 9.64 -18.06 14.49
C SER A 142 9.37 -19.44 15.08
N ARG A 143 8.21 -19.62 15.71
CA ARG A 143 7.82 -20.95 16.22
C ARG A 143 7.59 -21.90 15.04
N PRO A 144 8.18 -23.10 15.04
CA PRO A 144 7.89 -24.09 14.02
C PRO A 144 6.41 -24.49 14.03
N ALA A 145 5.85 -24.73 12.84
CA ALA A 145 4.51 -25.31 12.73
C ALA A 145 4.56 -26.81 13.07
N ARG A 146 3.70 -27.25 13.99
CA ARG A 146 3.48 -28.67 14.31
C ARG A 146 2.43 -29.31 13.39
N ARG A 147 1.43 -28.53 13.01
CA ARG A 147 0.38 -28.91 12.05
C ARG A 147 0.04 -27.70 11.21
N ARG A 148 0.12 -27.83 9.89
CA ARG A 148 -0.24 -26.76 8.95
C ARG A 148 -0.90 -27.38 7.73
N ALA A 149 -2.23 -27.47 7.78
CA ALA A 149 -3.00 -27.98 6.65
C ALA A 149 -2.89 -26.99 5.48
N GLN A 150 -2.58 -27.51 4.29
CA GLN A 150 -2.49 -26.71 3.08
C GLN A 150 -3.90 -26.32 2.61
N PRO A 151 -4.16 -25.05 2.29
CA PRO A 151 -5.42 -24.65 1.68
C PRO A 151 -5.51 -25.17 0.25
N GLU A 152 -6.72 -25.50 -0.19
CA GLU A 152 -6.96 -25.95 -1.55
C GLU A 152 -6.75 -24.82 -2.57
N TYR A 153 -6.08 -25.15 -3.67
CA TYR A 153 -6.00 -24.28 -4.83
C TYR A 153 -7.38 -24.25 -5.54
N PRO A 154 -8.03 -23.10 -5.78
CA PRO A 154 -9.31 -23.05 -6.49
C PRO A 154 -9.21 -23.54 -7.95
N PRO A 155 -9.95 -24.60 -8.36
CA PRO A 155 -9.71 -25.26 -9.65
C PRO A 155 -9.97 -24.41 -10.90
N HIS A 156 -10.80 -23.38 -10.83
CA HIS A 156 -11.09 -22.52 -11.98
C HIS A 156 -9.94 -21.55 -12.26
N TYR A 157 -9.24 -21.06 -11.23
CA TYR A 157 -8.03 -20.26 -11.40
C TYR A 157 -6.84 -21.10 -11.87
N GLY A 158 -6.75 -22.35 -11.41
CA GLY A 158 -5.71 -23.28 -11.86
C GLY A 158 -5.82 -23.54 -13.36
N ARG A 159 -7.06 -23.74 -13.85
CA ARG A 159 -7.35 -23.88 -15.29
C ARG A 159 -7.06 -22.64 -16.13
N GLN A 160 -7.01 -21.46 -15.51
CA GLN A 160 -6.68 -20.20 -16.17
C GLN A 160 -5.18 -19.87 -16.12
N GLY A 161 -4.34 -20.76 -15.56
CA GLY A 161 -2.91 -20.50 -15.44
C GLY A 161 -2.59 -19.39 -14.43
N MET A 162 -3.53 -19.02 -13.57
CA MET A 162 -3.34 -17.87 -12.68
C MET A 162 -2.38 -18.23 -11.54
N GLN A 163 -1.57 -17.27 -11.10
CA GLN A 163 -0.76 -17.41 -9.89
C GLN A 163 -1.03 -16.23 -8.98
N THR A 164 -1.01 -16.46 -7.67
CA THR A 164 -1.26 -15.41 -6.68
C THR A 164 -0.64 -15.75 -5.33
N TRP A 165 -0.68 -14.81 -4.41
CA TRP A 165 -0.19 -14.98 -3.05
C TRP A 165 -1.17 -14.39 -2.04
N VAL A 166 -1.16 -14.91 -0.83
CA VAL A 166 -1.96 -14.41 0.29
C VAL A 166 -1.01 -14.08 1.43
N ASN A 167 -0.89 -12.79 1.74
CA ASN A 167 -0.13 -12.27 2.87
C ASN A 167 -1.04 -12.18 4.08
N ILE A 168 -0.60 -12.82 5.15
CA ILE A 168 -1.37 -12.98 6.38
C ILE A 168 -0.48 -12.52 7.53
N VAL A 169 -1.08 -11.81 8.48
CA VAL A 169 -0.50 -11.64 9.81
C VAL A 169 -1.34 -12.43 10.80
N GLN A 170 -0.68 -13.09 11.74
CA GLN A 170 -1.30 -13.96 12.73
C GLN A 170 -0.74 -13.66 14.12
N VAL A 171 -1.56 -13.89 15.13
CA VAL A 171 -1.13 -13.96 16.52
C VAL A 171 -1.30 -15.38 17.00
N VAL A 172 -0.18 -16.02 17.35
CA VAL A 172 -0.11 -17.38 17.87
C VAL A 172 -0.04 -17.33 19.40
N GLY A 173 -0.95 -18.04 20.06
CA GLY A 173 -0.99 -18.10 21.52
C GLY A 173 0.12 -18.93 22.15
N LYS A 174 0.21 -18.92 23.48
CA LYS A 174 1.18 -19.67 24.29
C LYS A 174 1.13 -21.16 24.04
N ARG A 175 -0.05 -21.74 23.80
CA ARG A 175 -0.21 -23.19 23.51
C ARG A 175 -0.07 -23.53 22.01
N GLY A 176 0.31 -22.56 21.18
CA GLY A 176 0.59 -22.76 19.75
C GLY A 176 -0.63 -22.71 18.83
N GLN A 177 -1.82 -22.38 19.33
CA GLN A 177 -3.01 -22.12 18.51
C GLN A 177 -2.94 -20.74 17.85
N VAL A 178 -3.54 -20.57 16.67
CA VAL A 178 -3.78 -19.24 16.09
C VAL A 178 -4.96 -18.61 16.84
N LEU A 179 -4.71 -17.47 17.50
CA LEU A 179 -5.73 -16.71 18.24
C LEU A 179 -6.46 -15.74 17.31
N ALA A 180 -5.71 -15.12 16.40
CA ALA A 180 -6.22 -14.11 15.48
C ALA A 180 -5.42 -14.11 14.18
N SER A 181 -6.07 -13.74 13.09
CA SER A 181 -5.43 -13.55 11.78
C SER A 181 -6.12 -12.47 10.95
N THR A 182 -5.39 -11.87 10.03
CA THR A 182 -5.98 -11.05 8.96
C THR A 182 -5.16 -11.16 7.67
N VAL A 183 -5.84 -10.99 6.53
CA VAL A 183 -5.24 -10.98 5.19
C VAL A 183 -4.96 -9.54 4.79
N LEU A 184 -3.78 -9.26 4.25
CA LEU A 184 -3.33 -7.89 3.99
C LEU A 184 -3.46 -7.45 2.52
N ASN A 185 -3.45 -8.36 1.56
CA ASN A 185 -3.33 -8.02 0.13
C ASN A 185 -4.54 -8.35 -0.74
N GLU A 186 -5.72 -8.52 -0.11
CA GLU A 186 -7.02 -8.78 -0.75
C GLU A 186 -6.94 -9.66 -2.02
N PRO A 187 -6.50 -10.92 -1.89
CA PRO A 187 -6.56 -11.85 -3.01
C PRO A 187 -8.03 -12.13 -3.35
N MET A 188 -8.25 -12.79 -4.48
CA MET A 188 -9.60 -13.20 -4.87
C MET A 188 -10.26 -14.06 -3.79
N THR A 189 -11.56 -13.86 -3.59
CA THR A 189 -12.35 -14.37 -2.48
C THR A 189 -12.16 -15.86 -2.19
N ASP A 190 -11.99 -16.69 -3.22
CA ASP A 190 -11.89 -18.14 -3.07
C ASP A 190 -10.57 -18.58 -2.41
N PHE A 191 -9.46 -17.85 -2.63
CA PHE A 191 -8.20 -18.12 -1.93
C PHE A 191 -8.34 -17.84 -0.43
N THR A 192 -8.88 -16.66 -0.08
CA THR A 192 -9.15 -16.27 1.32
C THR A 192 -10.10 -17.27 1.99
N ARG A 193 -11.16 -17.70 1.30
CA ARG A 193 -12.12 -18.68 1.80
C ARG A 193 -11.47 -20.04 2.08
N ASN A 194 -10.64 -20.53 1.16
CA ASN A 194 -9.96 -21.81 1.32
C ASN A 194 -8.92 -21.77 2.45
N TYR A 195 -8.20 -20.65 2.60
CA TYR A 195 -7.33 -20.41 3.75
C TYR A 195 -8.11 -20.43 5.09
N ARG A 196 -9.19 -19.66 5.20
CA ARG A 196 -10.01 -19.59 6.44
C ARG A 196 -10.60 -20.94 6.85
N ARG A 197 -10.81 -21.86 5.90
CA ARG A 197 -11.29 -23.23 6.19
C ARG A 197 -10.25 -24.09 6.92
N VAL A 198 -8.97 -23.91 6.61
CA VAL A 198 -7.89 -24.77 7.13
C VAL A 198 -7.13 -24.15 8.31
N GLU A 199 -7.12 -22.82 8.42
CA GLU A 199 -6.42 -22.10 9.49
C GLU A 199 -6.78 -22.57 10.91
N PRO A 200 -8.05 -22.83 11.28
CA PRO A 200 -8.39 -23.28 12.63
C PRO A 200 -7.71 -24.59 13.04
N GLN A 201 -7.17 -25.35 12.08
CA GLN A 201 -6.42 -26.59 12.29
C GLN A 201 -4.91 -26.35 12.46
N TRP A 202 -4.41 -25.15 12.21
CA TRP A 202 -2.99 -24.82 12.29
C TRP A 202 -2.55 -24.77 13.75
N ARG A 203 -1.41 -25.40 14.03
CA ARG A 203 -0.79 -25.46 15.36
C ARG A 203 0.71 -25.26 15.22
N TYR A 204 1.26 -24.47 16.12
CA TYR A 204 2.67 -24.17 16.26
C TYR A 204 3.22 -24.79 17.55
N THR A 205 4.53 -24.78 17.71
CA THR A 205 5.17 -25.14 18.98
C THR A 205 4.73 -24.16 20.07
N ALA A 206 4.46 -24.68 21.28
CA ALA A 206 4.11 -23.86 22.43
C ALA A 206 5.29 -22.96 22.86
N GLY A 207 5.01 -21.92 23.63
CA GLY A 207 6.02 -21.12 24.31
C GLY A 207 5.41 -20.13 25.30
N ASP A 208 6.26 -19.31 25.91
CA ASP A 208 5.90 -18.63 27.17
C ASP A 208 5.02 -17.37 27.01
N GLN A 209 4.91 -16.86 25.79
CA GLN A 209 4.12 -15.67 25.46
C GLN A 209 3.44 -15.82 24.09
N ILE A 210 2.58 -14.87 23.68
CA ILE A 210 2.07 -14.84 22.32
C ILE A 210 3.20 -14.62 21.30
N GLN A 211 2.95 -14.90 20.02
CA GLN A 211 3.83 -14.57 18.91
C GLN A 211 3.05 -13.97 17.74
N TYR A 212 3.38 -12.74 17.38
CA TYR A 212 3.07 -12.12 16.11
C TYR A 212 3.92 -12.76 15.01
N THR A 213 3.27 -13.25 13.96
CA THR A 213 3.96 -13.87 12.84
C THR A 213 3.33 -13.48 11.51
N ARG A 214 4.14 -13.56 10.46
CA ARG A 214 3.73 -13.33 9.08
C ARG A 214 3.73 -14.65 8.34
N VAL A 215 2.64 -14.92 7.65
CA VAL A 215 2.49 -16.10 6.81
C VAL A 215 2.20 -15.66 5.39
N ILE A 216 2.92 -16.25 4.45
CA ILE A 216 2.64 -16.09 3.03
C ILE A 216 2.25 -17.46 2.48
N LEU A 217 1.15 -17.48 1.72
CA LEU A 217 0.69 -18.63 0.97
C LEU A 217 0.85 -18.33 -0.51
N ASP A 218 1.75 -19.05 -1.17
CA ASP A 218 1.98 -18.93 -2.61
C ASP A 218 1.15 -19.98 -3.36
N TYR A 219 0.22 -19.50 -4.19
CA TYR A 219 -0.61 -20.31 -5.05
C TYR A 219 -0.01 -20.31 -6.44
N ARG A 220 0.82 -21.32 -6.69
CA ARG A 220 1.55 -21.50 -7.95
C ARG A 220 1.06 -22.72 -8.71
N ILE A 221 1.30 -22.69 -10.00
CA ILE A 221 1.11 -23.82 -10.89
C ILE A 221 2.51 -24.27 -11.29
N ASP A 222 2.73 -25.58 -11.34
CA ASP A 222 4.01 -26.15 -11.80
C ASP A 222 4.16 -25.87 -13.30
N LEU A 223 4.85 -24.77 -13.60
CA LEU A 223 5.27 -24.36 -14.94
C LEU A 223 6.77 -24.58 -15.08
N ASN A 224 7.25 -24.80 -16.31
CA ASN A 224 8.68 -24.70 -16.54
C ASN A 224 9.13 -23.22 -16.44
N THR A 225 10.41 -22.97 -16.18
CA THR A 225 10.95 -21.61 -15.97
C THR A 225 10.61 -20.64 -17.11
N ALA A 226 10.57 -21.11 -18.36
CA ALA A 226 10.28 -20.26 -19.51
C ALA A 226 8.80 -19.86 -19.57
N GLU A 227 7.89 -20.79 -19.27
CA GLU A 227 6.45 -20.54 -19.18
C GLU A 227 6.10 -19.61 -18.01
N ASP A 228 6.73 -19.83 -16.86
CA ASP A 228 6.57 -18.98 -15.68
C ASP A 228 7.03 -17.54 -15.98
N LEU A 229 8.24 -17.39 -16.54
CA LEU A 229 8.77 -16.08 -16.94
C LEU A 229 7.83 -15.36 -17.92
N LYS A 230 7.29 -16.09 -18.91
CA LYS A 230 6.34 -15.54 -19.88
C LYS A 230 5.05 -15.07 -19.22
N ALA A 231 4.51 -15.84 -18.26
CA ALA A 231 3.30 -15.48 -17.52
C ALA A 231 3.53 -14.23 -16.66
N ILE A 232 4.67 -14.15 -15.95
CA ILE A 232 5.03 -12.99 -15.14
C ILE A 232 5.29 -11.75 -16.01
N GLN A 233 5.95 -11.89 -17.16
CA GLN A 233 6.12 -10.79 -18.11
C GLN A 233 4.78 -10.25 -18.60
N ALA A 234 3.85 -11.13 -19.01
CA ALA A 234 2.53 -10.70 -19.44
C ALA A 234 1.74 -9.99 -18.32
N ALA A 235 1.88 -10.45 -17.07
CA ALA A 235 1.28 -9.78 -15.92
C ALA A 235 1.91 -8.39 -15.68
N PHE A 236 3.24 -8.29 -15.76
CA PHE A 236 4.00 -7.06 -15.61
C PHE A 236 3.62 -6.02 -16.67
N ASP A 237 3.62 -6.40 -17.95
CA ASP A 237 3.30 -5.51 -19.08
C ASP A 237 1.89 -4.92 -18.97
N ARG A 238 0.94 -5.70 -18.41
CA ARG A 238 -0.43 -5.26 -18.18
C ARG A 238 -0.55 -4.28 -17.00
N VAL A 239 0.24 -4.50 -15.94
CA VAL A 239 0.11 -3.79 -14.66
C VAL A 239 0.91 -2.51 -14.65
N LEU A 240 2.12 -2.52 -15.23
CA LEU A 240 3.07 -1.43 -15.13
C LEU A 240 2.48 -0.08 -15.56
N PRO A 241 1.84 0.06 -16.74
CA PRO A 241 1.30 1.35 -17.17
C PRO A 241 0.26 1.93 -16.21
N LEU A 242 -0.43 1.06 -15.46
CA LEU A 242 -1.45 1.47 -14.49
C LEU A 242 -0.87 1.83 -13.14
N ALA A 243 0.14 1.06 -12.71
CA ALA A 243 0.87 1.39 -11.52
C ALA A 243 1.58 2.75 -11.69
N GLU A 244 2.17 2.99 -12.86
CA GLU A 244 2.80 4.26 -13.23
C GLU A 244 1.80 5.41 -13.33
N ALA A 245 0.58 5.16 -13.82
CA ALA A 245 -0.51 6.13 -13.85
C ALA A 245 -1.12 6.44 -12.46
N GLY A 246 -0.65 5.80 -11.39
CA GLY A 246 -1.16 6.08 -10.04
C GLY A 246 -2.28 5.15 -9.55
N VAL A 247 -2.64 4.09 -10.28
CA VAL A 247 -3.75 3.21 -9.88
C VAL A 247 -3.33 2.36 -8.68
N PRO A 248 -3.85 2.61 -7.46
CA PRO A 248 -3.27 2.06 -6.23
C PRO A 248 -3.29 0.54 -6.13
N GLU A 249 -4.32 -0.11 -6.67
CA GLU A 249 -4.48 -1.56 -6.66
C GLU A 249 -3.39 -2.22 -7.53
N GLN A 250 -3.05 -1.58 -8.64
CA GLN A 250 -2.01 -2.05 -9.56
C GLN A 250 -0.61 -1.78 -9.00
N GLN A 251 -0.42 -0.67 -8.29
CA GLN A 251 0.79 -0.42 -7.51
C GLN A 251 0.98 -1.48 -6.43
N MET A 252 -0.07 -1.81 -5.67
CA MET A 252 0.00 -2.88 -4.67
C MET A 252 0.34 -4.23 -5.32
N PHE A 253 -0.29 -4.57 -6.44
CA PHE A 253 0.00 -5.81 -7.16
C PHE A 253 1.45 -5.86 -7.65
N LEU A 254 1.96 -4.78 -8.24
CA LEU A 254 3.35 -4.67 -8.69
C LEU A 254 4.34 -4.80 -7.52
N GLY A 255 4.04 -4.18 -6.37
CA GLY A 255 4.81 -4.36 -5.14
C GLY A 255 4.83 -5.82 -4.68
N GLY A 256 3.72 -6.54 -4.79
CA GLY A 256 3.65 -7.97 -4.45
C GLY A 256 4.36 -8.88 -5.46
N LEU A 257 4.35 -8.56 -6.75
CA LEU A 257 5.16 -9.25 -7.76
C LEU A 257 6.66 -9.11 -7.45
N ALA A 258 7.12 -7.88 -7.21
CA ALA A 258 8.52 -7.61 -6.85
C ALA A 258 8.90 -8.32 -5.54
N MET A 259 8.01 -8.34 -4.54
CA MET A 259 8.26 -9.02 -3.26
C MET A 259 8.34 -10.53 -3.43
N THR A 260 7.49 -11.11 -4.28
CA THR A 260 7.50 -12.55 -4.58
C THR A 260 8.81 -12.95 -5.26
N ARG A 261 9.29 -12.14 -6.22
CA ARG A 261 10.62 -12.31 -6.81
C ARG A 261 11.70 -12.34 -5.73
N ASP A 262 11.76 -11.31 -4.88
CA ASP A 262 12.80 -11.18 -3.85
C ASP A 262 12.81 -12.37 -2.88
N ARG A 263 11.62 -12.77 -2.43
CA ARG A 263 11.45 -13.89 -1.49
C ARG A 263 11.89 -15.21 -2.08
N ASN A 264 11.53 -15.47 -3.34
CA ASN A 264 11.73 -16.75 -3.99
C ASN A 264 13.04 -16.80 -4.81
N ASN A 265 13.81 -15.70 -4.83
CA ASN A 265 15.02 -15.53 -5.63
C ASN A 265 14.77 -15.83 -7.12
N GLU A 266 13.65 -15.34 -7.64
CA GLU A 266 13.21 -15.63 -9.01
C GLU A 266 13.99 -14.79 -10.03
N PRO A 267 14.39 -15.37 -11.18
CA PRO A 267 15.13 -14.67 -12.22
C PRO A 267 14.19 -13.85 -13.12
N TYR A 268 13.47 -12.89 -12.54
CA TYR A 268 12.56 -11.99 -13.24
C TYR A 268 13.25 -10.64 -13.54
N PRO A 269 13.96 -10.49 -14.67
CA PRO A 269 14.80 -9.32 -14.94
C PRO A 269 14.01 -8.02 -15.07
N MET A 270 12.78 -8.06 -15.58
CA MET A 270 11.90 -6.89 -15.72
C MET A 270 11.55 -6.24 -14.37
N LEU A 271 11.65 -6.99 -13.28
CA LEU A 271 11.41 -6.48 -11.93
C LEU A 271 12.70 -6.00 -11.25
N ALA A 272 13.91 -6.23 -11.81
CA ALA A 272 15.22 -6.06 -11.14
C ALA A 272 15.32 -4.78 -10.29
N ASP A 273 14.93 -3.64 -10.85
CA ASP A 273 15.06 -2.33 -10.19
C ASP A 273 13.83 -1.92 -9.35
N TYR A 274 12.78 -2.74 -9.36
CA TYR A 274 11.53 -2.50 -8.63
C TYR A 274 11.68 -2.91 -7.17
N ARG A 275 11.68 -1.90 -6.29
CA ARG A 275 11.69 -2.11 -4.85
C ARG A 275 10.27 -2.29 -4.34
N PRO A 276 9.92 -3.45 -3.73
CA PRO A 276 8.54 -3.74 -3.34
C PRO A 276 7.89 -2.64 -2.47
N TRP A 277 8.62 -2.20 -1.44
CA TRP A 277 8.12 -1.25 -0.46
C TRP A 277 7.74 0.11 -1.06
N VAL A 278 8.40 0.54 -2.14
CA VAL A 278 8.11 1.81 -2.81
C VAL A 278 6.70 1.78 -3.41
N TRP A 279 6.35 0.66 -4.05
CA TRP A 279 5.04 0.48 -4.68
C TRP A 279 3.92 0.31 -3.66
N TYR A 280 4.17 -0.40 -2.55
CA TYR A 280 3.21 -0.45 -1.45
C TYR A 280 3.00 0.92 -0.80
N ASP A 281 4.06 1.71 -0.57
CA ASP A 281 3.92 3.07 -0.02
C ASP A 281 3.17 3.97 -1.00
N ARG A 282 3.48 3.94 -2.30
CA ARG A 282 2.75 4.69 -3.34
C ARG A 282 1.26 4.35 -3.33
N ALA A 283 0.91 3.06 -3.28
CA ALA A 283 -0.48 2.59 -3.19
C ALA A 283 -1.19 3.07 -1.91
N ALA A 284 -0.52 2.98 -0.76
CA ALA A 284 -1.05 3.42 0.52
C ALA A 284 -1.33 4.92 0.53
N ARG A 285 -0.43 5.73 -0.06
CA ARG A 285 -0.60 7.18 -0.23
C ARG A 285 -1.68 7.54 -1.25
N GLY A 286 -1.93 6.67 -2.23
CA GLY A 286 -3.10 6.72 -3.11
C GLY A 286 -4.43 6.36 -2.43
N GLY A 287 -4.43 6.20 -1.10
CA GLY A 287 -5.63 5.97 -0.30
C GLY A 287 -6.11 4.51 -0.28
N TYR A 288 -5.29 3.55 -0.71
CA TYR A 288 -5.73 2.15 -0.80
C TYR A 288 -5.60 1.41 0.54
N PRO A 289 -6.72 1.07 1.21
CA PRO A 289 -6.66 0.53 2.57
C PRO A 289 -5.82 -0.75 2.72
N PRO A 290 -5.90 -1.75 1.82
CA PRO A 290 -5.05 -2.93 1.89
C PRO A 290 -3.55 -2.60 1.90
N ALA A 291 -3.13 -1.61 1.10
CA ALA A 291 -1.74 -1.16 1.11
C ALA A 291 -1.38 -0.43 2.41
N GLN A 292 -2.29 0.38 2.98
CA GLN A 292 -2.07 1.03 4.27
C GLN A 292 -1.91 0.01 5.41
N HIS A 293 -2.78 -1.01 5.47
CA HIS A 293 -2.63 -2.16 6.37
C HIS A 293 -1.32 -2.90 6.15
N PHE A 294 -0.93 -3.10 4.88
CA PHE A 294 0.32 -3.75 4.53
C PHE A 294 1.54 -2.97 5.06
N MET A 295 1.54 -1.64 4.89
CA MET A 295 2.61 -0.78 5.41
C MET A 295 2.69 -0.83 6.94
N ALA A 296 1.55 -0.74 7.63
CA ALA A 296 1.50 -0.81 9.09
C ALA A 296 1.94 -2.17 9.64
N LEU A 297 1.40 -3.26 9.09
CA LEU A 297 1.48 -4.59 9.71
C LEU A 297 2.56 -5.49 9.11
N ASN A 298 2.84 -5.40 7.80
CA ASN A 298 3.89 -6.19 7.17
C ASN A 298 5.25 -5.48 7.18
N PHE A 299 5.28 -4.18 6.88
CA PHE A 299 6.51 -3.39 6.89
C PHE A 299 6.81 -2.71 8.23
N TYR A 300 5.93 -2.83 9.24
CA TYR A 300 6.14 -2.28 10.58
C TYR A 300 6.28 -0.75 10.59
N SER A 301 5.62 -0.05 9.68
CA SER A 301 5.62 1.41 9.65
C SER A 301 4.79 1.96 10.80
N GLN A 302 5.44 2.63 11.75
CA GLN A 302 4.77 3.24 12.91
C GLN A 302 3.88 4.42 12.49
N THR A 303 4.27 5.17 11.45
CA THR A 303 3.49 6.31 10.96
C THR A 303 2.18 5.84 10.32
N TRP A 304 2.21 4.79 9.50
CA TRP A 304 1.00 4.17 8.95
C TRP A 304 0.14 3.51 10.03
N ALA A 305 0.76 2.83 11.01
CA ALA A 305 0.01 2.25 12.12
C ALA A 305 -0.72 3.33 12.94
N GLN A 306 -0.02 4.42 13.29
CA GLN A 306 -0.60 5.52 14.05
C GLN A 306 -1.73 6.22 13.27
N TYR A 307 -1.52 6.50 11.98
CA TYR A 307 -2.57 7.06 11.11
C TYR A 307 -3.84 6.22 11.14
N LEU A 308 -3.75 4.90 10.98
CA LEU A 308 -4.91 4.00 10.98
C LEU A 308 -5.55 3.88 12.38
N ILE A 309 -4.74 3.89 13.45
CA ILE A 309 -5.23 3.90 14.83
C ILE A 309 -6.04 5.19 15.11
N ASP A 310 -5.57 6.34 14.63
CA ASP A 310 -6.27 7.62 14.78
C ASP A 310 -7.59 7.66 14.01
N GLN A 311 -7.72 6.86 12.94
CA GLN A 311 -8.99 6.62 12.25
C GLN A 311 -9.89 5.58 12.93
N GLY A 312 -9.47 5.00 14.05
CA GLY A 312 -10.23 3.98 14.79
C GLY A 312 -10.19 2.58 14.17
N ASP A 313 -9.15 2.26 13.39
CA ASP A 313 -9.02 0.94 12.76
C ASP A 313 -8.71 -0.15 13.79
N LEU A 314 -9.75 -0.90 14.18
CA LEU A 314 -9.65 -1.98 15.17
C LEU A 314 -8.71 -3.10 14.73
N THR A 315 -8.60 -3.37 13.42
CA THR A 315 -7.68 -4.40 12.93
C THR A 315 -6.24 -3.97 13.18
N VAL A 316 -5.88 -2.72 12.87
CA VAL A 316 -4.53 -2.22 13.16
C VAL A 316 -4.29 -2.13 14.66
N MET A 317 -5.22 -1.62 15.45
CA MET A 317 -5.07 -1.59 16.91
C MET A 317 -4.77 -2.98 17.48
N THR A 318 -5.51 -4.00 17.02
CA THR A 318 -5.31 -5.39 17.44
C THR A 318 -3.95 -5.94 17.02
N PHE A 319 -3.63 -5.90 15.71
CA PHE A 319 -2.44 -6.57 15.20
C PHE A 319 -1.15 -5.78 15.46
N HIS A 320 -1.20 -4.45 15.38
CA HIS A 320 -0.07 -3.61 15.80
C HIS A 320 0.13 -3.66 17.31
N GLY A 321 -0.94 -3.72 18.11
CA GLY A 321 -0.85 -3.92 19.56
C GLY A 321 -0.14 -5.23 19.92
N ALA A 322 -0.54 -6.34 19.29
CA ALA A 322 0.14 -7.62 19.45
C ALA A 322 1.59 -7.60 18.95
N GLN A 323 1.85 -6.92 17.83
CA GLN A 323 3.18 -6.73 17.26
C GLN A 323 4.11 -5.96 18.21
N LEU A 324 3.64 -4.87 18.81
CA LEU A 324 4.39 -4.10 19.80
C LEU A 324 4.65 -4.92 21.06
N TYR A 325 3.61 -5.57 21.60
CA TYR A 325 3.72 -6.39 22.81
C TYR A 325 4.76 -7.52 22.67
N ASP A 326 4.75 -8.19 21.51
CA ASP A 326 5.69 -9.25 21.16
C ASP A 326 7.10 -8.71 20.86
N LEU A 327 7.20 -7.85 19.84
CA LEU A 327 8.46 -7.62 19.14
C LEU A 327 9.20 -6.36 19.59
N ALA A 328 8.54 -5.40 20.26
CA ALA A 328 9.18 -4.12 20.57
C ALA A 328 10.33 -4.30 21.57
N ALA A 329 11.48 -3.69 21.30
CA ALA A 329 12.64 -3.73 22.18
C ALA A 329 12.37 -3.02 23.52
N ASP A 330 11.74 -1.86 23.46
CA ASP A 330 11.41 -1.00 24.60
C ASP A 330 10.15 -1.45 25.37
N GLU A 331 10.15 -1.26 26.68
CA GLU A 331 9.05 -1.66 27.57
C GLU A 331 7.85 -0.72 27.47
N ALA A 332 8.05 0.58 27.20
CA ALA A 332 6.95 1.52 27.01
C ALA A 332 6.17 1.20 25.72
N ALA A 333 6.86 0.80 24.66
CA ALA A 333 6.24 0.30 23.43
C ALA A 333 5.43 -0.98 23.67
N ARG A 334 5.91 -1.90 24.50
CA ARG A 334 5.15 -3.11 24.88
C ARG A 334 3.91 -2.78 25.70
N ALA A 335 4.02 -1.87 26.66
CA ALA A 335 2.89 -1.38 27.44
C ALA A 335 1.85 -0.69 26.54
N ARG A 336 2.30 0.10 25.55
CA ARG A 336 1.43 0.69 24.52
C ARG A 336 0.75 -0.40 23.69
N GLY A 337 1.45 -1.47 23.34
CA GLY A 337 0.89 -2.63 22.65
C GLY A 337 -0.27 -3.26 23.42
N LEU A 338 -0.11 -3.45 24.74
CA LEU A 338 -1.18 -3.95 25.61
C LEU A 338 -2.37 -2.99 25.68
N GLN A 339 -2.11 -1.69 25.83
CA GLN A 339 -3.15 -0.66 25.84
C GLN A 339 -3.97 -0.65 24.54
N LEU A 340 -3.32 -0.82 23.39
CA LEU A 340 -4.01 -0.90 22.10
C LEU A 340 -4.93 -2.12 22.01
N LEU A 341 -4.47 -3.28 22.51
CA LEU A 341 -5.29 -4.49 22.59
C LEU A 341 -6.50 -4.27 23.52
N GLU A 342 -6.32 -3.64 24.68
CA GLU A 342 -7.41 -3.33 25.60
C GLU A 342 -8.42 -2.36 24.98
N GLN A 343 -7.95 -1.33 24.27
CA GLN A 343 -8.81 -0.38 23.57
C GLN A 343 -9.61 -1.07 22.45
N ALA A 344 -8.98 -1.93 21.65
CA ALA A 344 -9.66 -2.67 20.60
C ALA A 344 -10.71 -3.65 21.17
N ALA A 345 -10.37 -4.36 22.25
CA ALA A 345 -11.29 -5.25 22.95
C ALA A 345 -12.50 -4.49 23.53
N ALA A 346 -12.26 -3.34 24.16
CA ALA A 346 -13.32 -2.47 24.69
C ALA A 346 -14.24 -1.92 23.58
N ALA A 347 -13.71 -1.73 22.37
CA ALA A 347 -14.46 -1.35 21.18
C ALA A 347 -15.14 -2.53 20.47
N GLY A 348 -15.02 -3.75 20.99
CA GLY A 348 -15.73 -4.95 20.50
C GLY A 348 -14.94 -5.85 19.56
N ASP A 349 -13.61 -5.67 19.42
CA ASP A 349 -12.79 -6.60 18.61
C ASP A 349 -12.56 -7.93 19.35
N GLU A 350 -13.28 -8.98 18.94
CA GLU A 350 -13.17 -10.32 19.52
C GLU A 350 -11.76 -10.92 19.40
N ARG A 351 -10.98 -10.52 18.39
CA ARG A 351 -9.60 -10.98 18.21
C ARG A 351 -8.72 -10.43 19.32
N ALA A 352 -8.89 -9.17 19.68
CA ALA A 352 -8.17 -8.55 20.79
C ALA A 352 -8.54 -9.21 22.12
N VAL A 353 -9.83 -9.52 22.34
CA VAL A 353 -10.30 -10.27 23.52
C VAL A 353 -9.60 -11.63 23.63
N ALA A 354 -9.53 -12.38 22.52
CA ALA A 354 -8.87 -13.68 22.49
C ALA A 354 -7.36 -13.59 22.79
N ILE A 355 -6.70 -12.54 22.29
CA ILE A 355 -5.27 -12.29 22.55
C ILE A 355 -5.03 -11.96 24.02
N LEU A 356 -5.81 -11.04 24.60
CA LEU A 356 -5.69 -10.65 26.01
C LEU A 356 -5.93 -11.83 26.95
N ALA A 357 -6.93 -12.67 26.66
CA ALA A 357 -7.20 -13.86 27.45
C ALA A 357 -6.00 -14.83 27.52
N ASP A 358 -5.25 -15.00 26.42
CA ASP A 358 -4.05 -15.85 26.38
C ASP A 358 -2.83 -15.17 27.03
N ILE A 359 -2.74 -13.83 26.98
CA ILE A 359 -1.71 -13.07 27.70
C ILE A 359 -1.89 -13.24 29.22
N SER A 360 -3.12 -13.15 29.73
CA SER A 360 -3.45 -13.21 31.15
C SER A 360 -3.48 -14.63 31.74
N SER A 361 -3.61 -15.67 30.90
CA SER A 361 -3.55 -17.09 31.32
C SER A 361 -2.13 -17.58 31.49
#